data_AF-A0A0P7XTR5-F1
#
_entry.id   AF-A0A0P7XTR5-F1
#
_cell.length_a   1.000
_cell.length_b   1.000
_cell.length_c   1.000
_cell.angle_alpha   90.00
_cell.angle_beta   90.00
_cell.angle_gamma   90.00
#
_symmetry.space_group_name_H-M   'P 1'
#
loop_
_entity.id
_entity.type
_entity.pdbx_description
1 polymer ?
#
loop_
_entity_poly.entity_id
_entity_poly.type
_entity_poly.pdbx_seq_one_letter_code
_entity_poly.pdbx_strand_id
1 'polypeptide(L)'
;MIIKGFVTFCDDIRQELGGKITLVGCYIGEMTVHDQAPATLAKLGLQAKLVFPAEMAPRKIDVRVDFVPGDKTLFEATLDIPEGAHKKALDRVEPDGTGDESQFVLVQHTILSPLEIPEDGRIRVRAVVDGETVKLGSLRIRFDPPLP
;
A
#
# COMPACT_ATOMS: atom_id res chain seq x y z
N MET A 1 0.76 -21.97 -3.16
CA MET A 1 -0.02 -20.93 -2.45
C MET A 1 0.71 -19.61 -2.57
N ILE A 2 0.05 -18.55 -3.05
CA ILE A 2 0.70 -17.29 -3.46
C ILE A 2 0.10 -16.13 -2.66
N ILE A 3 0.95 -15.34 -1.99
CA ILE A 3 0.55 -14.09 -1.34
C ILE A 3 0.22 -13.06 -2.42
N LYS A 4 -0.95 -12.43 -2.34
CA LYS A 4 -1.33 -11.36 -3.27
C LYS A 4 -1.13 -10.01 -2.61
N GLY A 5 -0.43 -9.10 -3.29
CA GLY A 5 -0.21 -7.74 -2.84
C GLY A 5 -0.93 -6.73 -3.73
N PHE A 6 -1.53 -5.73 -3.10
CA PHE A 6 -2.19 -4.61 -3.78
C PHE A 6 -1.85 -3.30 -3.07
N VAL A 7 -1.87 -2.19 -3.80
CA VAL A 7 -1.86 -0.86 -3.20
C VAL A 7 -2.80 0.06 -3.96
N THR A 8 -3.59 0.83 -3.20
CA THR A 8 -4.34 1.98 -3.73
C THR A 8 -3.62 3.25 -3.31
N PHE A 9 -3.26 4.08 -4.28
CA PHE A 9 -2.72 5.42 -4.05
C PHE A 9 -3.85 6.43 -4.10
N CYS A 10 -3.85 7.41 -3.21
CA CYS A 10 -4.88 8.44 -3.14
C CYS A 10 -4.35 9.75 -2.54
N ASP A 11 -5.03 10.86 -2.74
CA ASP A 11 -4.66 12.16 -2.15
C ASP A 11 -4.78 12.17 -0.63
N ASP A 12 -5.79 11.49 -0.09
CA ASP A 12 -6.08 11.48 1.35
C ASP A 12 -6.69 10.16 1.82
N ILE A 13 -6.43 9.80 3.08
CA ILE A 13 -7.02 8.66 3.78
C ILE A 13 -7.65 9.16 5.07
N ARG A 14 -8.93 8.85 5.29
CA ARG A 14 -9.66 9.20 6.50
C ARG A 14 -10.22 7.95 7.17
N GLN A 15 -10.12 7.92 8.50
CA GLN A 15 -10.83 6.94 9.32
C GLN A 15 -12.18 7.52 9.69
N GLU A 16 -13.22 6.75 9.42
CA GLU A 16 -14.60 7.14 9.69
C GLU A 16 -15.17 6.31 10.83
N LEU A 17 -16.30 6.76 11.39
CA LEU A 17 -17.01 6.01 12.43
C LEU A 17 -17.36 4.59 11.97
N GLY A 18 -17.14 3.62 12.85
CA GLY A 18 -17.46 2.21 12.58
C GLY A 18 -16.41 1.47 11.76
N GLY A 19 -15.14 1.93 11.75
CA GLY A 19 -14.04 1.23 11.09
C GLY A 19 -14.03 1.36 9.57
N LYS A 20 -14.85 2.24 9.01
CA LYS A 20 -14.86 2.57 7.58
C LYS A 20 -13.66 3.45 7.24
N ILE A 21 -13.23 3.38 5.99
CA ILE A 21 -12.13 4.19 5.46
C ILE A 21 -12.63 4.95 4.23
N THR A 22 -12.35 6.25 4.19
CA THR A 22 -12.52 7.07 3.00
C THR A 22 -11.17 7.22 2.31
N LEU A 23 -11.11 6.90 1.02
CA LEU A 23 -9.98 7.20 0.14
C LEU A 23 -10.41 8.32 -0.81
N VAL A 24 -9.70 9.45 -0.81
CA VAL A 24 -10.05 10.63 -1.63
C VAL A 24 -9.04 10.75 -2.77
N GLY A 25 -9.51 10.95 -4.00
CA GLY A 25 -8.64 11.19 -5.15
C GLY A 25 -7.75 9.98 -5.49
N CYS A 26 -8.36 8.84 -5.78
CA CYS A 26 -7.62 7.61 -6.07
C CYS A 26 -6.98 7.62 -7.47
N TYR A 27 -5.70 7.23 -7.53
CA TYR A 27 -4.95 7.13 -8.78
C TYR A 27 -5.02 5.72 -9.37
N ILE A 28 -5.20 5.63 -10.69
CA ILE A 28 -5.23 4.37 -11.44
C ILE A 28 -3.97 4.28 -12.33
N GLY A 29 -2.82 4.11 -11.67
CA GLY A 29 -1.54 3.82 -12.32
C GLY A 29 -0.65 5.02 -12.68
N GLU A 30 -1.22 6.22 -12.86
CA GLU A 30 -0.47 7.46 -13.12
C GLU A 30 -1.04 8.66 -12.33
N MET A 31 -0.14 9.53 -11.87
CA MET A 31 -0.41 10.86 -11.33
C MET A 31 0.29 11.89 -12.22
N THR A 32 -0.46 12.88 -12.67
CA THR A 32 0.07 14.06 -13.36
C THR A 32 0.25 15.20 -12.38
N VAL A 33 1.45 15.75 -12.31
CA VAL A 33 1.81 16.90 -11.47
C VAL A 33 1.85 18.13 -12.37
N HIS A 34 0.87 19.02 -12.22
CA HIS A 34 0.76 20.26 -12.98
C HIS A 34 1.65 21.38 -12.41
N ASP A 35 2.94 21.09 -12.29
CA ASP A 35 3.97 21.99 -11.78
C ASP A 35 5.30 21.71 -12.47
N GLN A 36 6.35 22.46 -12.15
CA GLN A 36 7.72 22.14 -12.54
C GLN A 36 8.37 21.23 -11.49
N ALA A 37 9.26 20.36 -11.95
CA ALA A 37 10.07 19.53 -11.07
C ALA A 37 11.24 20.36 -10.47
N PRO A 38 11.57 20.22 -9.17
CA PRO A 38 10.90 19.38 -8.17
C PRO A 38 9.61 20.03 -7.65
N ALA A 39 8.61 19.21 -7.29
CA ALA A 39 7.38 19.67 -6.64
C ALA A 39 7.15 18.97 -5.30
N THR A 40 6.48 19.65 -4.38
CA THR A 40 6.08 19.08 -3.09
C THR A 40 4.60 18.78 -3.10
N LEU A 41 4.25 17.50 -3.01
CA LEU A 41 2.88 17.08 -2.75
C LEU A 41 2.56 17.33 -1.28
N ALA A 42 1.42 17.96 -1.01
CA ALA A 42 0.95 18.16 0.35
C ALA A 42 0.77 16.82 1.07
N LYS A 43 0.25 15.80 0.36
CA LYS A 43 -0.06 14.49 0.90
C LYS A 43 -0.09 13.44 -0.20
N LEU A 44 0.36 12.23 0.11
CA LEU A 44 0.07 11.03 -0.66
C LEU A 44 -0.31 9.90 0.31
N GLY A 45 -1.53 9.39 0.17
CA GLY A 45 -2.05 8.24 0.87
C GLY A 45 -1.75 6.94 0.13
N LEU A 46 -1.41 5.89 0.88
CA LEU A 46 -1.20 4.53 0.39
C LEU A 46 -2.00 3.56 1.26
N GLN A 47 -2.98 2.88 0.67
CA GLN A 47 -3.61 1.72 1.27
C GLN A 47 -2.96 0.46 0.70
N ALA A 48 -1.97 -0.08 1.42
CA ALA A 48 -1.32 -1.34 1.10
C ALA A 48 -2.14 -2.51 1.64
N LYS A 49 -2.40 -3.52 0.81
CA LYS A 49 -3.13 -4.74 1.18
C LYS A 49 -2.32 -5.97 0.82
N LEU A 50 -2.20 -6.89 1.77
CA LEU A 50 -1.67 -8.23 1.58
C LEU A 50 -2.77 -9.24 1.86
N VAL A 51 -2.94 -10.20 0.96
CA VAL A 51 -3.92 -11.28 1.07
C VAL A 51 -3.17 -12.59 1.16
N PHE A 52 -3.37 -13.27 2.29
CA PHE A 52 -2.74 -14.52 2.65
C PHE A 52 -3.77 -15.66 2.55
N PRO A 53 -3.35 -16.84 2.07
CA PRO A 53 -4.08 -18.09 2.27
C PRO A 53 -4.33 -18.36 3.77
N ALA A 54 -5.43 -19.03 4.13
CA ALA A 54 -5.82 -19.27 5.52
C ALA A 54 -4.77 -20.04 6.34
N GLU A 55 -4.07 -20.95 5.69
CA GLU A 55 -3.04 -21.81 6.28
C GLU A 55 -1.69 -21.09 6.47
N MET A 56 -1.53 -19.88 5.92
CA MET A 56 -0.29 -19.12 6.02
C MET A 56 -0.29 -18.19 7.24
N ALA A 57 0.73 -18.33 8.06
CA ALA A 57 0.94 -17.57 9.28
C ALA A 57 2.17 -16.65 9.15
N PRO A 58 2.04 -15.43 8.58
CA PRO A 58 3.18 -14.53 8.50
C PRO A 58 3.64 -14.18 9.91
N ARG A 59 4.95 -14.18 10.15
CA ARG A 59 5.53 -13.75 11.43
C ARG A 59 6.00 -12.31 11.39
N LYS A 60 6.58 -11.92 10.26
CA LYS A 60 7.14 -10.60 10.04
C LYS A 60 6.82 -10.12 8.63
N ILE A 61 6.43 -8.86 8.53
CA ILE A 61 6.16 -8.19 7.26
C ILE A 61 6.95 -6.88 7.24
N ASP A 62 7.89 -6.74 6.31
CA ASP A 62 8.60 -5.49 6.07
C ASP A 62 7.99 -4.79 4.85
N VAL A 63 7.40 -3.60 5.03
CA VAL A 63 6.82 -2.81 3.93
C VAL A 63 7.76 -1.67 3.58
N ARG A 64 8.06 -1.54 2.29
CA ARG A 64 8.95 -0.51 1.75
C ARG A 64 8.31 0.23 0.58
N VAL A 65 8.47 1.54 0.58
CA VAL A 65 8.04 2.47 -0.46
C VAL A 65 9.25 3.22 -0.98
N ASP A 66 9.50 3.14 -2.29
CA ASP A 66 10.67 3.74 -2.93
C ASP A 66 10.27 4.61 -4.13
N PHE A 67 11.04 5.66 -4.40
CA PHE A 67 10.99 6.46 -5.61
C PHE A 67 12.03 6.01 -6.65
N VAL A 68 11.71 6.10 -7.94
CA VAL A 68 12.55 5.65 -9.08
C VAL A 68 12.43 6.62 -10.25
N PRO A 69 13.51 6.96 -10.99
CA PRO A 69 14.90 6.53 -10.78
C PRO A 69 15.50 7.15 -9.51
N GLY A 70 16.48 6.47 -8.91
CA GLY A 70 17.20 6.97 -7.71
C GLY A 70 17.12 6.11 -6.45
N ASP A 71 16.30 5.05 -6.44
CA ASP A 71 16.14 4.09 -5.33
C ASP A 71 16.03 4.76 -3.93
N LYS A 72 15.44 5.97 -3.88
CA LYS A 72 15.22 6.74 -2.65
C LYS A 72 14.08 6.09 -1.87
N THR A 73 14.37 5.59 -0.67
CA THR A 73 13.33 5.08 0.23
C THR A 73 12.54 6.24 0.82
N LEU A 74 11.24 6.25 0.53
CA LEU A 74 10.29 7.23 1.03
C LEU A 74 9.71 6.79 2.38
N PHE A 75 9.57 5.47 2.58
CA PHE A 75 9.04 4.89 3.79
C PHE A 75 9.49 3.43 3.93
N GLU A 76 9.74 3.03 5.16
CA GLU A 76 10.01 1.65 5.54
C GLU A 76 9.40 1.37 6.92
N ALA A 77 8.74 0.23 7.07
CA ALA A 77 8.22 -0.22 8.34
C ALA A 77 8.25 -1.73 8.46
N THR A 78 8.56 -2.19 9.66
CA THR A 78 8.44 -3.60 10.06
C THR A 78 7.18 -3.79 10.88
N LEU A 79 6.41 -4.82 10.55
CA LEU A 79 5.28 -5.29 11.34
C LEU A 79 5.57 -6.69 11.86
N ASP A 80 5.65 -6.81 13.19
CA ASP A 80 5.65 -8.10 13.87
C ASP A 80 4.21 -8.58 14.04
N ILE A 81 3.93 -9.78 13.57
CA ILE A 81 2.60 -10.38 13.65
C ILE A 81 2.59 -11.32 14.86
N PRO A 82 1.76 -11.04 15.89
CA PRO A 82 1.67 -11.92 17.06
C PRO A 82 1.29 -13.34 16.67
N GLU A 83 1.88 -14.32 17.35
CA GLU A 83 1.58 -15.73 17.11
C GLU A 83 0.07 -15.99 17.27
N GLY A 84 -0.50 -16.72 16.30
CA GLY A 84 -1.92 -17.05 16.27
C GLY A 84 -2.87 -15.90 15.92
N ALA A 85 -2.37 -14.69 15.59
CA ALA A 85 -3.21 -13.57 15.16
C ALA A 85 -4.04 -13.91 13.89
N HIS A 86 -3.44 -14.60 12.92
CA HIS A 86 -4.13 -15.08 11.72
C HIS A 86 -5.29 -16.04 12.06
N LYS A 87 -5.07 -17.01 12.96
CA LYS A 87 -6.12 -17.96 13.39
C LYS A 87 -7.27 -17.23 14.07
N LYS A 88 -6.97 -16.36 15.03
CA LYS A 88 -7.99 -15.55 15.71
C LYS A 88 -8.79 -14.67 14.74
N ALA A 89 -8.18 -14.21 13.65
CA ALA A 89 -8.88 -13.45 12.63
C ALA A 89 -9.79 -14.35 11.78
N LEU A 90 -9.31 -15.54 11.39
CA LEU A 90 -10.07 -16.52 10.62
C LEU A 90 -11.23 -17.13 11.42
N ASP A 91 -11.04 -17.39 12.72
CA ASP A 91 -12.08 -17.95 13.61
C ASP A 91 -13.29 -17.01 13.80
N ARG A 92 -13.14 -15.72 13.46
CA ARG A 92 -14.24 -14.73 13.49
C ARG A 92 -15.08 -14.72 12.21
N VAL A 93 -14.64 -15.42 11.17
CA VAL A 93 -15.35 -15.47 9.89
C VAL A 93 -16.31 -16.65 9.94
N GLU A 94 -17.61 -16.37 9.95
CA GLU A 94 -18.61 -17.41 9.80
C GLU A 94 -18.58 -17.95 8.37
N PRO A 95 -18.71 -19.28 8.17
CA PRO A 95 -18.86 -19.85 6.84
C PRO A 95 -20.10 -19.26 6.17
N ASP A 96 -19.93 -18.61 5.03
CA ASP A 96 -21.02 -18.00 4.27
C ASP A 96 -21.75 -19.01 3.35
N GLY A 97 -21.32 -20.28 3.35
CA GLY A 97 -21.91 -21.36 2.58
C GLY A 97 -21.58 -21.34 1.08
N THR A 98 -20.72 -20.42 0.63
CA THR A 98 -20.32 -20.29 -0.78
C THR A 98 -19.33 -21.36 -1.23
N GLY A 99 -18.58 -21.93 -0.27
CA GLY A 99 -17.48 -22.85 -0.53
C GLY A 99 -16.16 -22.15 -0.87
N ASP A 100 -16.10 -20.82 -0.79
CA ASP A 100 -14.87 -20.07 -0.98
C ASP A 100 -13.87 -20.30 0.15
N GLU A 101 -12.58 -20.39 -0.19
CA GLU A 101 -11.51 -20.53 0.79
C GLU A 101 -11.36 -19.23 1.61
N SER A 102 -11.29 -19.37 2.93
CA SER A 102 -11.04 -18.25 3.82
C SER A 102 -9.67 -17.61 3.54
N GLN A 103 -9.58 -16.29 3.72
CA GLN A 103 -8.33 -15.55 3.53
C GLN A 103 -8.06 -14.65 4.72
N PHE A 104 -6.78 -14.53 5.08
CA PHE A 104 -6.33 -13.54 6.03
C PHE A 104 -5.86 -12.30 5.28
N VAL A 105 -6.39 -11.13 5.62
CA VAL A 105 -6.08 -9.87 4.92
C VAL A 105 -5.45 -8.89 5.90
N LEU A 106 -4.26 -8.41 5.58
CA LEU A 106 -3.61 -7.32 6.27
C LEU A 106 -3.73 -6.04 5.44
N VAL A 107 -4.23 -4.97 6.05
CA VAL A 107 -4.33 -3.65 5.41
C VAL A 107 -3.53 -2.65 6.24
N GLN A 108 -2.60 -1.95 5.59
CA GLN A 108 -1.84 -0.85 6.18
C GLN A 108 -2.16 0.44 5.44
N HIS A 109 -2.49 1.49 6.20
CA HIS A 109 -2.66 2.84 5.67
C HIS A 109 -1.43 3.66 6.02
N THR A 110 -0.76 4.19 5.01
CA THR A 110 0.41 5.07 5.15
C THR A 110 0.10 6.43 4.52
N ILE A 111 0.49 7.50 5.18
CA ILE A 111 0.39 8.87 4.69
C ILE A 111 1.80 9.43 4.60
N LEU A 112 2.22 9.83 3.40
CA LEU A 112 3.47 10.55 3.17
C LEU A 112 3.13 12.04 3.05
N SER A 113 3.60 12.86 3.99
CA SER A 113 3.27 14.29 4.04
C SER A 113 4.31 15.08 4.88
N PRO A 114 4.85 16.19 4.35
CA PRO A 114 4.89 16.53 2.92
C PRO A 114 5.73 15.51 2.13
N LEU A 115 5.49 15.39 0.83
CA LEU A 115 6.25 14.49 -0.03
C LEU A 115 6.88 15.25 -1.20
N GLU A 116 8.21 15.37 -1.19
CA GLU A 116 8.98 15.93 -2.30
C GLU A 116 9.12 14.91 -3.43
N ILE A 117 8.71 15.30 -4.64
CA ILE A 117 8.88 14.55 -5.88
C ILE A 117 9.90 15.28 -6.75
N PRO A 118 11.09 14.69 -6.97
CA PRO A 118 12.18 15.39 -7.62
C PRO A 118 12.04 15.52 -9.13
N GLU A 119 11.39 14.55 -9.79
CA GLU A 119 11.33 14.43 -11.25
C GLU A 119 10.28 13.40 -11.68
N ASP A 120 10.14 13.18 -13.00
CA ASP A 120 9.38 12.07 -13.56
C ASP A 120 9.86 10.72 -13.02
N GLY A 121 8.93 9.84 -12.66
CA GLY A 121 9.34 8.61 -12.01
C GLY A 121 8.23 7.66 -11.62
N ARG A 122 8.52 6.81 -10.64
CA ARG A 122 7.58 5.85 -10.05
C ARG A 122 7.76 5.76 -8.55
N ILE A 123 6.64 5.75 -7.83
CA ILE A 123 6.58 5.31 -6.44
C ILE A 123 6.25 3.81 -6.47
N ARG A 124 7.16 2.96 -5.99
CA ARG A 124 6.99 1.50 -5.92
C ARG A 124 6.69 1.08 -4.49
N VAL A 125 5.77 0.14 -4.32
CA VAL A 125 5.44 -0.46 -3.03
C VAL A 125 5.75 -1.95 -3.06
N ARG A 126 6.49 -2.40 -2.06
CA ARG A 126 6.93 -3.78 -1.86
C ARG A 126 6.67 -4.18 -0.41
N ALA A 127 6.38 -5.45 -0.22
CA ALA A 127 6.44 -6.07 1.09
C ALA A 127 7.41 -7.24 1.03
N VAL A 128 8.13 -7.50 2.11
CA VAL A 128 8.90 -8.72 2.31
C VAL A 128 8.18 -9.49 3.41
N VAL A 129 7.65 -10.66 3.07
CA VAL A 129 6.97 -11.56 4.00
C VAL A 129 7.86 -12.78 4.18
N ASP A 130 8.34 -13.01 5.40
CA ASP A 130 9.21 -14.15 5.75
C ASP A 130 10.38 -14.35 4.75
N GLY A 131 10.93 -13.24 4.24
CA GLY A 131 12.04 -13.21 3.28
C GLY A 131 11.64 -13.16 1.80
N GLU A 132 10.36 -13.37 1.46
CA GLU A 132 9.87 -13.32 0.08
C GLU A 132 9.32 -11.94 -0.29
N THR A 133 9.77 -11.39 -1.42
CA THR A 133 9.30 -10.09 -1.90
C THR A 133 7.96 -10.21 -2.63
N VAL A 134 6.93 -9.57 -2.09
CA VAL A 134 5.62 -9.38 -2.70
C VAL A 134 5.54 -8.00 -3.35
N LYS A 135 5.13 -7.98 -4.61
CA LYS A 135 4.92 -6.73 -5.38
C LYS A 135 3.49 -6.23 -5.15
N LEU A 136 3.32 -5.07 -4.50
CA LEU A 136 1.99 -4.52 -4.21
C LEU A 136 1.49 -3.62 -5.34
N GLY A 137 2.38 -2.86 -5.97
CA GLY A 137 2.05 -2.00 -7.09
C GLY A 137 3.04 -0.86 -7.27
N SER A 138 2.73 0.04 -8.20
CA SER A 138 3.48 1.27 -8.40
C SER A 138 2.59 2.37 -8.98
N LEU A 139 2.86 3.60 -8.61
CA LEU A 139 2.27 4.79 -9.21
C LEU A 139 3.30 5.47 -10.10
N ARG A 140 2.98 5.69 -11.38
CA ARG A 140 3.80 6.52 -12.26
C ARG A 140 3.55 7.99 -11.95
N ILE A 141 4.61 8.78 -11.87
CA ILE A 141 4.55 10.22 -11.69
C ILE A 141 5.04 10.88 -12.98
N ARG A 142 4.30 11.87 -13.47
CA ARG A 142 4.65 12.66 -14.66
C ARG A 142 4.41 14.14 -14.38
N PHE A 143 5.39 14.98 -14.68
CA PHE A 143 5.24 16.42 -14.66
C PHE A 143 4.65 16.91 -15.99
N ASP A 144 3.67 17.81 -15.88
CA ASP A 144 3.00 18.48 -17.01
C ASP A 144 2.93 19.99 -16.71
N PRO A 145 4.08 20.69 -16.83
CA PRO A 145 4.16 22.09 -16.45
C PRO A 145 3.29 22.94 -17.38
N PRO A 146 2.65 24.01 -16.87
CA PRO A 146 1.87 24.92 -17.70
C PRO A 146 2.74 25.52 -18.81
N LEU A 147 2.15 25.70 -19.99
CA LEU A 147 2.79 26.42 -21.09
C LEU A 147 3.08 27.87 -20.67
N PRO A 148 4.20 28.45 -21.12
CA PRO A 148 4.58 29.84 -20.81
C PRO A 148 3.58 30.87 -21.35
#